data_AF-A0A9E2M2X6-F1
#
_entry.id   AF-A0A9E2M2X6-F1
#
_cell.length_a   1.000
_cell.length_b   1.000
_cell.length_c   1.000
_cell.angle_alpha   90.00
_cell.angle_beta   90.00
_cell.angle_gamma   90.00
#
_symmetry.space_group_name_H-M   'P 1'
#
loop_
_entity.id
_entity.type
_entity.pdbx_description
1 polymer ?
#
loop_
_entity_poly.entity_id
_entity_poly.type
_entity_poly.pdbx_seq_one_letter_code
_entity_poly.pdbx_strand_id
1 'polypeptide(L)'
;MPRIRISRPAETDLATVLTEGLPDTFAQLADIHRLEGRFDDAEVVCREGLKRFPDYGSGHMVLALVYQDRGEIEKALMGFHSVLKCEPGNLLALKSIADIHWEAEAYSLARSYYRQVLQRDKYCEEAAERARRNPKVERSQPAAEDQTEETVSRSDIPESERGVFDTLTLAKLYMKQGHAKLAREICSSILETEPQHELALSFLNEINSKPESTHR
;
A
#
# COMPACT_ATOMS: atom_id res chain seq x y z
N MET A 1 -46.04 -6.82 -34.82
CA MET A 1 -45.35 -6.47 -33.55
C MET A 1 -44.22 -7.47 -33.35
N PRO A 2 -42.94 -7.12 -33.53
CA PRO A 2 -41.86 -8.05 -33.28
C PRO A 2 -41.72 -8.23 -31.76
N ARG A 3 -41.66 -9.48 -31.30
CA ARG A 3 -41.34 -9.81 -29.91
C ARG A 3 -39.87 -9.47 -29.69
N ILE A 4 -39.61 -8.47 -28.86
CA ILE A 4 -38.28 -8.17 -28.34
C ILE A 4 -37.87 -9.40 -27.53
N ARG A 5 -37.01 -10.23 -28.13
CA ARG A 5 -36.39 -11.37 -27.47
C ARG A 5 -35.33 -10.78 -26.55
N ILE A 6 -35.65 -10.66 -25.27
CA ILE A 6 -34.66 -10.32 -24.25
C ILE A 6 -33.72 -11.53 -24.20
N SER A 7 -32.60 -11.46 -24.93
CA SER A 7 -31.57 -12.49 -24.90
C SER A 7 -31.06 -12.62 -23.47
N ARG A 8 -31.01 -13.86 -22.98
CA ARG A 8 -30.22 -14.20 -21.79
C ARG A 8 -28.81 -13.65 -21.96
N PRO A 9 -28.17 -13.06 -20.95
CA PRO A 9 -26.79 -12.57 -21.05
C PRO A 9 -25.73 -13.69 -21.13
N ALA A 10 -26.11 -14.95 -21.42
CA ALA A 10 -25.29 -16.14 -21.21
C ALA A 10 -24.57 -16.70 -22.45
N GLU A 11 -24.69 -16.06 -23.63
CA GLU A 11 -24.04 -16.56 -24.87
C GLU A 11 -23.42 -15.41 -25.68
N THR A 12 -22.75 -14.46 -25.02
CA THR A 12 -21.86 -13.56 -25.75
C THR A 12 -20.58 -14.32 -26.08
N ASP A 13 -20.54 -14.90 -27.27
CA ASP A 13 -19.38 -15.64 -27.76
C ASP A 13 -18.16 -14.71 -27.85
N LEU A 14 -16.99 -15.21 -27.44
CA LEU A 14 -15.73 -14.44 -27.39
C LEU A 14 -15.44 -13.76 -28.73
N ALA A 15 -15.72 -14.47 -29.83
CA ALA A 15 -15.57 -13.95 -31.18
C ALA A 15 -16.39 -12.65 -31.38
N THR A 16 -17.68 -12.67 -31.03
CA THR A 16 -18.60 -11.53 -31.17
C THR A 16 -18.18 -10.34 -30.33
N VAL A 17 -17.73 -10.59 -29.10
CA VAL A 17 -17.27 -9.55 -28.17
C VAL A 17 -15.98 -8.87 -28.65
N LEU A 18 -15.12 -9.60 -29.37
CA LEU A 18 -13.86 -9.07 -29.90
C LEU A 18 -14.00 -8.43 -31.29
N THR A 19 -14.93 -8.90 -32.13
CA THR A 19 -15.14 -8.34 -33.48
C THR A 19 -16.04 -7.13 -33.51
N GLU A 20 -17.05 -7.04 -32.64
CA GLU A 20 -18.06 -5.98 -32.65
C GLU A 20 -18.07 -5.13 -31.37
N GLY A 21 -17.35 -5.53 -30.32
CA GLY A 21 -17.47 -4.98 -28.98
C GLY A 21 -16.53 -3.81 -28.65
N LEU A 22 -17.03 -2.91 -27.81
CA LEU A 22 -16.25 -1.86 -27.14
C LEU A 22 -15.29 -2.50 -26.12
N PRO A 23 -14.20 -1.83 -25.70
CA PRO A 23 -13.29 -2.36 -24.68
C PRO A 23 -13.99 -2.87 -23.39
N ASP A 24 -15.09 -2.20 -23.01
CA ASP A 24 -15.88 -2.56 -21.85
C ASP A 24 -16.53 -3.97 -21.95
N THR A 25 -16.81 -4.47 -23.16
CA THR A 25 -17.57 -5.72 -23.34
C THR A 25 -16.73 -6.95 -23.04
N PHE A 26 -15.43 -6.95 -23.36
CA PHE A 26 -14.57 -8.10 -23.05
C PHE A 26 -14.21 -8.15 -21.57
N ALA A 27 -14.00 -7.00 -20.92
CA ALA A 27 -13.72 -6.96 -19.49
C ALA A 27 -14.94 -7.42 -18.67
N GLN A 28 -16.15 -7.03 -19.06
CA GLN A 28 -17.38 -7.53 -18.43
C GLN A 28 -17.54 -9.04 -18.60
N LEU A 29 -17.31 -9.58 -19.81
CA LEU A 29 -17.38 -11.03 -20.05
C LEU A 29 -16.35 -11.79 -19.21
N ALA A 30 -15.11 -11.31 -19.17
CA ALA A 30 -14.06 -11.92 -18.36
C ALA A 30 -14.39 -11.87 -16.86
N ASP A 31 -14.99 -10.78 -16.37
CA ASP A 31 -15.40 -10.67 -14.97
C ASP A 31 -16.53 -11.65 -14.63
N ILE A 32 -17.48 -11.87 -15.54
CA ILE A 32 -18.51 -12.92 -15.39
C ILE A 32 -17.85 -14.30 -15.27
N HIS A 33 -16.92 -14.63 -16.18
CA HIS A 33 -16.18 -15.90 -16.10
C HIS A 33 -15.39 -16.06 -14.80
N ARG A 34 -14.75 -14.98 -14.32
CA ARG A 34 -14.06 -14.95 -13.02
C ARG A 34 -15.01 -15.25 -11.87
N LEU A 35 -16.16 -14.59 -11.82
CA LEU A 35 -17.18 -14.79 -10.78
C LEU A 35 -17.80 -16.19 -10.80
N GLU A 36 -17.81 -16.85 -11.96
CA GLU A 36 -18.24 -18.24 -12.12
C GLU A 36 -17.10 -19.25 -11.82
N GLY A 37 -15.91 -18.79 -11.42
CA GLY A 37 -14.75 -19.62 -11.12
C GLY A 37 -14.04 -20.18 -12.36
N ARG A 38 -14.42 -19.76 -13.56
CA ARG A 38 -13.80 -20.17 -14.82
C ARG A 38 -12.63 -19.25 -15.16
N PHE A 39 -11.56 -19.38 -14.37
CA PHE A 39 -10.40 -18.50 -14.45
C PHE A 39 -9.66 -18.60 -15.79
N ASP A 40 -9.58 -19.80 -16.39
CA ASP A 40 -8.90 -19.98 -17.66
C ASP A 40 -9.64 -19.29 -18.82
N ASP A 41 -10.97 -19.41 -18.85
CA ASP A 41 -11.82 -18.70 -19.82
C ASP A 41 -11.67 -17.19 -19.64
N ALA A 42 -11.74 -16.70 -18.39
CA ALA A 42 -11.58 -15.29 -18.06
C ALA A 42 -10.22 -14.73 -18.51
N GLU A 43 -9.13 -15.48 -18.27
CA GLU A 43 -7.79 -15.11 -18.72
C GLU A 43 -7.72 -15.02 -20.24
N VAL A 44 -8.28 -15.99 -20.97
CA VAL A 44 -8.30 -15.98 -22.44
C VAL A 44 -9.05 -14.76 -22.96
N VAL A 45 -10.24 -14.47 -22.43
CA VAL A 45 -11.05 -13.31 -22.84
C VAL A 45 -10.30 -12.00 -22.59
N CYS A 46 -9.72 -11.83 -21.41
CA CYS A 46 -8.93 -10.65 -21.08
C CYS A 46 -7.70 -10.50 -22.00
N ARG A 47 -6.95 -11.58 -22.24
CA ARG A 47 -5.74 -11.52 -23.06
C ARG A 47 -6.04 -11.19 -24.51
N GLU A 48 -7.08 -11.77 -25.10
CA GLU A 48 -7.49 -11.44 -26.47
C GLU A 48 -8.00 -9.99 -26.57
N GLY A 49 -8.78 -9.53 -25.59
CA GLY A 49 -9.24 -8.13 -25.54
C GLY A 49 -8.08 -7.14 -25.40
N LEU A 50 -7.11 -7.44 -24.52
CA LEU A 50 -5.93 -6.60 -24.31
C LEU A 50 -4.94 -6.62 -25.47
N LYS A 51 -4.91 -7.66 -26.33
CA LYS A 51 -4.17 -7.59 -27.60
C LYS A 51 -4.68 -6.49 -28.51
N ARG A 52 -6.00 -6.21 -28.47
CA ARG A 52 -6.63 -5.17 -29.28
C ARG A 52 -6.61 -3.80 -28.58
N PHE A 53 -6.74 -3.80 -27.26
CA PHE A 53 -6.79 -2.61 -26.42
C PHE A 53 -5.73 -2.68 -25.30
N PRO A 54 -4.44 -2.50 -25.62
CA PRO A 54 -3.34 -2.77 -24.69
C PRO A 54 -3.30 -1.83 -23.49
N ASP A 55 -3.86 -0.63 -23.60
CA ASP A 55 -3.85 0.38 -22.52
C ASP A 55 -5.19 0.43 -21.75
N TYR A 56 -6.05 -0.55 -21.94
CA TYR A 56 -7.38 -0.56 -21.31
C TYR A 56 -7.30 -1.00 -19.84
N GLY A 57 -7.34 -0.01 -18.94
CA GLY A 57 -7.19 -0.20 -17.50
C GLY A 57 -8.15 -1.22 -16.89
N SER A 58 -9.44 -1.18 -17.24
CA SER A 58 -10.43 -2.15 -16.72
C SER A 58 -10.13 -3.58 -17.16
N GLY A 59 -9.58 -3.79 -18.36
CA GLY A 59 -9.17 -5.12 -18.82
C GLY A 59 -7.98 -5.66 -18.02
N HIS A 60 -6.98 -4.81 -17.74
CA HIS A 60 -5.87 -5.16 -16.86
C HIS A 60 -6.33 -5.41 -15.41
N MET A 61 -7.33 -4.67 -14.95
CA MET A 61 -7.95 -4.86 -13.63
C MET A 61 -8.57 -6.25 -13.51
N VAL A 62 -9.45 -6.62 -14.46
CA VAL A 62 -10.12 -7.93 -14.43
C VAL A 62 -9.09 -9.06 -14.55
N LEU A 63 -8.10 -8.93 -15.42
CA LEU A 63 -7.02 -9.93 -15.53
C LEU A 63 -6.23 -10.07 -14.23
N ALA A 64 -5.93 -8.96 -13.54
CA ALA A 64 -5.25 -8.99 -12.25
C ALA A 64 -6.10 -9.68 -11.17
N LEU A 65 -7.41 -9.42 -11.15
CA LEU A 65 -8.35 -10.08 -10.24
C LEU A 65 -8.45 -11.58 -10.53
N VAL A 66 -8.47 -11.99 -11.81
CA VAL A 66 -8.43 -13.41 -12.20
C VAL A 66 -7.18 -14.10 -11.64
N TYR A 67 -6.01 -13.47 -11.77
CA TYR A 67 -4.78 -14.02 -11.21
C TYR A 67 -4.80 -14.06 -9.68
N GLN A 68 -5.35 -13.03 -9.03
CA GLN A 68 -5.48 -13.00 -7.58
C GLN A 68 -6.38 -14.13 -7.07
N ASP A 69 -7.55 -14.32 -7.67
CA ASP A 69 -8.51 -15.36 -7.29
C ASP A 69 -7.96 -16.77 -7.56
N ARG A 70 -7.08 -16.93 -8.56
CA ARG A 70 -6.35 -18.17 -8.85
C ARG A 70 -5.14 -18.40 -7.92
N GLY A 71 -4.78 -17.42 -7.09
CA GLY A 71 -3.61 -17.48 -6.20
C GLY A 71 -2.26 -17.17 -6.88
N GLU A 72 -2.28 -16.67 -8.12
CA GLU A 72 -1.09 -16.26 -8.86
C GLU A 72 -0.69 -14.82 -8.52
N ILE A 73 -0.30 -14.62 -7.27
CA ILE A 73 -0.10 -13.31 -6.65
C ILE A 73 0.89 -12.42 -7.41
N GLU A 74 2.00 -12.98 -7.92
CA GLU A 74 2.99 -12.23 -8.68
C GLU A 74 2.41 -11.63 -9.97
N LYS A 75 1.62 -12.40 -10.71
CA LYS A 75 0.96 -11.92 -11.93
C LYS A 75 -0.14 -10.92 -11.61
N ALA A 76 -0.87 -11.12 -10.51
CA ALA A 76 -1.86 -10.16 -10.03
C ALA A 76 -1.22 -8.80 -9.75
N LEU A 77 -0.10 -8.75 -9.02
CA LEU A 77 0.64 -7.52 -8.74
C LEU A 77 1.11 -6.82 -10.03
N MET A 78 1.64 -7.56 -11.01
CA MET A 78 2.00 -7.00 -12.31
C MET A 78 0.80 -6.38 -13.04
N GLY A 79 -0.35 -7.05 -12.99
CA GLY A 79 -1.60 -6.56 -13.56
C GLY A 79 -2.07 -5.27 -12.88
N PHE A 80 -2.13 -5.24 -11.55
CA PHE A 80 -2.50 -4.03 -10.80
C PHE A 80 -1.53 -2.88 -11.03
N HIS A 81 -0.23 -3.13 -11.13
CA HIS A 81 0.73 -2.09 -11.50
C HIS A 81 0.51 -1.55 -12.91
N SER A 82 0.07 -2.40 -13.84
CA SER A 82 -0.30 -1.97 -15.19
C SER A 82 -1.53 -1.06 -15.15
N VAL A 83 -2.54 -1.37 -14.32
CA VAL A 83 -3.65 -0.46 -14.05
C VAL A 83 -3.16 0.87 -13.53
N LEU A 84 -2.25 0.90 -12.54
CA LEU A 84 -1.72 2.14 -11.98
C LEU A 84 -0.86 2.96 -12.94
N LYS A 85 -0.32 2.36 -14.01
CA LYS A 85 0.35 3.11 -15.08
C LYS A 85 -0.66 3.88 -15.92
N CYS A 86 -1.80 3.28 -16.23
CA CYS A 86 -2.89 3.90 -16.99
C CYS A 86 -3.68 4.89 -16.11
N GLU A 87 -3.97 4.49 -14.88
CA GLU A 87 -4.79 5.20 -13.90
C GLU A 87 -4.07 5.23 -12.54
N PRO A 88 -3.13 6.17 -12.33
CA PRO A 88 -2.33 6.24 -11.10
C PRO A 88 -3.14 6.39 -9.81
N GLY A 89 -4.42 6.74 -9.92
CA GLY A 89 -5.33 6.90 -8.80
C GLY A 89 -6.44 5.88 -8.70
N ASN A 90 -6.34 4.76 -9.41
CA ASN A 90 -7.32 3.70 -9.30
C ASN A 90 -7.29 3.12 -7.87
N LEU A 91 -8.34 3.44 -7.09
CA LEU A 91 -8.44 3.06 -5.68
C LEU A 91 -8.47 1.55 -5.48
N LEU A 92 -9.11 0.83 -6.40
CA LEU A 92 -9.22 -0.61 -6.33
C LEU A 92 -7.85 -1.27 -6.51
N ALA A 93 -7.06 -0.85 -7.51
CA ALA A 93 -5.71 -1.38 -7.71
C ALA A 93 -4.78 -1.07 -6.53
N LEU A 94 -4.83 0.16 -5.99
CA LEU A 94 -4.04 0.53 -4.80
C LEU A 94 -4.42 -0.33 -3.59
N LYS A 95 -5.72 -0.56 -3.38
CA LYS A 95 -6.22 -1.39 -2.28
C LYS A 95 -5.80 -2.86 -2.47
N SER A 96 -5.99 -3.43 -3.65
CA SER A 96 -5.61 -4.82 -3.93
C SER A 96 -4.12 -5.09 -3.72
N ILE A 97 -3.24 -4.17 -4.17
CA ILE A 97 -1.79 -4.27 -3.91
C ILE A 97 -1.51 -4.18 -2.40
N ALA A 98 -2.20 -3.28 -1.70
CA ALA A 98 -2.04 -3.13 -0.25
C ALA A 98 -2.46 -4.40 0.50
N ASP A 99 -3.61 -4.99 0.14
CA ASP A 99 -4.13 -6.24 0.71
C ASP A 99 -3.16 -7.41 0.45
N ILE A 100 -2.65 -7.56 -0.76
CA ILE A 100 -1.65 -8.58 -1.10
C ILE A 100 -0.39 -8.43 -0.24
N HIS A 101 0.14 -7.22 -0.11
CA HIS A 101 1.31 -6.99 0.74
C HIS A 101 1.01 -7.16 2.23
N TRP A 102 -0.23 -6.94 2.65
CA TRP A 102 -0.67 -7.19 4.02
C TRP A 102 -0.65 -8.68 4.34
N GLU A 103 -1.17 -9.50 3.43
CA GLU A 103 -1.16 -10.96 3.54
C GLU A 103 0.26 -11.54 3.48
N ALA A 104 1.14 -10.94 2.68
CA ALA A 104 2.56 -11.29 2.61
C ALA A 104 3.41 -10.78 3.80
N GLU A 105 2.78 -10.26 4.86
CA GLU A 105 3.41 -9.65 6.05
C GLU A 105 4.34 -8.45 5.75
N ALA A 106 4.29 -7.92 4.53
CA ALA A 106 5.03 -6.74 4.08
C ALA A 106 4.29 -5.45 4.49
N TYR A 107 4.01 -5.30 5.79
CA TYR A 107 3.14 -4.27 6.35
C TYR A 107 3.60 -2.83 6.08
N SER A 108 4.91 -2.60 5.99
CA SER A 108 5.47 -1.28 5.65
C SER A 108 5.01 -0.82 4.27
N LEU A 109 5.07 -1.72 3.30
CA LEU A 109 4.66 -1.49 1.92
C LEU A 109 3.14 -1.41 1.81
N ALA A 110 2.41 -2.32 2.45
CA ALA A 110 0.94 -2.29 2.50
C ALA A 110 0.40 -0.94 3.02
N ARG A 111 0.94 -0.46 4.15
CA ARG A 111 0.56 0.86 4.70
C ARG A 111 0.87 2.01 3.76
N SER A 112 1.96 1.94 3.00
CA SER A 112 2.30 2.99 2.03
C SER A 112 1.22 3.11 0.95
N TYR A 113 0.68 1.99 0.48
CA TYR A 113 -0.41 1.96 -0.49
C TYR A 113 -1.75 2.39 0.12
N TYR A 114 -2.09 1.96 1.34
CA TYR A 114 -3.29 2.48 2.03
C TYR A 114 -3.23 3.98 2.28
N ARG A 115 -2.05 4.56 2.55
CA ARG A 115 -1.90 6.02 2.62
C ARG A 115 -2.19 6.68 1.27
N GLN A 116 -1.80 6.08 0.15
CA GLN A 116 -2.14 6.60 -1.17
C GLN A 116 -3.65 6.49 -1.46
N VAL A 117 -4.32 5.45 -0.97
CA VAL A 117 -5.79 5.37 -0.97
C VAL A 117 -6.38 6.53 -0.18
N LEU A 118 -5.91 6.78 1.05
CA LEU A 118 -6.39 7.87 1.92
C LEU A 118 -6.13 9.27 1.39
N GLN A 119 -5.07 9.47 0.60
CA GLN A 119 -4.82 10.76 -0.06
C GLN A 119 -5.90 11.10 -1.09
N ARG A 120 -6.55 10.07 -1.65
CA ARG A 120 -7.55 10.21 -2.71
C ARG A 120 -8.97 10.12 -2.17
N ASP A 121 -9.20 9.11 -1.34
CA ASP A 121 -10.42 8.96 -0.57
C ASP A 121 -10.11 9.10 0.92
N LYS A 122 -10.24 10.34 1.39
CA LYS A 122 -9.97 10.73 2.78
C LYS A 122 -10.89 10.05 3.80
N TYR A 123 -12.03 9.51 3.36
CA TYR A 123 -13.06 8.93 4.22
C TYR A 123 -13.10 7.41 4.16
N CYS A 124 -12.17 6.76 3.47
CA CYS A 124 -12.06 5.30 3.45
C CYS A 124 -11.61 4.78 4.83
N GLU A 125 -12.59 4.44 5.69
CA GLU A 125 -12.35 3.94 7.06
C GLU A 125 -11.49 2.67 7.07
N GLU A 126 -11.73 1.74 6.14
CA GLU A 126 -10.95 0.51 6.01
C GLU A 126 -9.47 0.81 5.72
N ALA A 127 -9.19 1.70 4.77
CA ALA A 127 -7.81 2.12 4.49
C ALA A 127 -7.20 2.88 5.68
N ALA A 128 -8.00 3.66 6.42
CA ALA A 128 -7.55 4.37 7.61
C ALA A 128 -7.18 3.42 8.75
N GLU A 129 -7.97 2.38 8.97
CA GLU A 129 -7.70 1.32 9.94
C GLU A 129 -6.42 0.57 9.54
N ARG A 130 -6.38 0.01 8.33
CA ARG A 130 -5.23 -0.78 7.84
C ARG A 130 -3.93 0.03 7.78
N ALA A 131 -4.00 1.34 7.48
CA ALA A 131 -2.83 2.22 7.50
C ALA A 131 -2.26 2.47 8.90
N ARG A 132 -3.11 2.44 9.94
CA ARG A 132 -2.74 2.66 11.36
C ARG A 132 -2.43 1.36 12.09
N ARG A 133 -3.02 0.25 11.65
CA ARG A 133 -2.95 -1.05 12.32
C ARG A 133 -1.52 -1.56 12.44
N ASN A 134 -1.11 -1.90 13.66
CA ASN A 134 0.22 -2.40 13.97
C ASN A 134 0.21 -3.88 14.37
N PRO A 135 0.58 -4.81 13.46
CA PRO A 135 0.48 -6.24 13.75
C PRO A 135 1.44 -6.70 14.86
N LYS A 136 2.51 -5.93 15.14
CA LYS A 136 3.38 -6.16 16.32
C LYS A 136 2.65 -5.91 17.66
N VAL A 137 1.64 -5.06 17.68
CA VAL A 137 0.85 -4.75 18.90
C VAL A 137 -0.22 -5.83 19.12
N GLU A 138 -0.78 -6.39 18.04
CA GLU A 138 -1.89 -7.34 18.09
C GLU A 138 -1.47 -8.77 18.48
N ARG A 139 -0.24 -9.18 18.15
CA ARG A 139 0.30 -10.46 18.63
C ARG A 139 0.58 -10.46 20.15
N SER A 140 0.46 -9.30 20.79
CA SER A 140 0.90 -9.03 22.16
C SER A 140 -0.25 -8.84 23.16
N GLN A 141 -1.53 -8.95 22.75
CA GLN A 141 -2.64 -8.79 23.70
C GLN A 141 -3.80 -9.76 23.45
N PRO A 142 -4.25 -10.44 24.51
CA PRO A 142 -5.64 -10.26 24.93
C PRO A 142 -5.68 -9.84 26.40
N ALA A 143 -5.98 -8.57 26.65
CA ALA A 143 -6.79 -8.09 27.78
C ALA A 143 -6.56 -6.59 27.99
N ALA A 144 -7.68 -5.86 27.93
CA ALA A 144 -7.96 -4.61 28.63
C ALA A 144 -7.00 -3.42 28.46
N GLU A 145 -7.56 -2.35 27.88
CA GLU A 145 -7.43 -0.96 28.35
C GLU A 145 -6.23 -0.66 29.26
N ASP A 146 -5.21 0.04 28.76
CA ASP A 146 -4.80 1.30 29.40
C ASP A 146 -3.79 2.06 28.53
N GLN A 147 -3.82 3.37 28.68
CA GLN A 147 -2.84 4.31 28.17
C GLN A 147 -1.43 3.87 28.58
N THR A 148 -0.55 3.50 27.65
CA THR A 148 0.89 3.53 27.95
C THR A 148 1.70 3.89 26.71
N GLU A 149 2.40 5.01 26.88
CA GLU A 149 3.56 5.47 26.16
C GLU A 149 4.55 4.31 25.92
N GLU A 150 4.80 3.94 24.66
CA GLU A 150 5.84 2.98 24.34
C GLU A 150 7.18 3.72 24.32
N THR A 151 7.76 3.86 25.52
CA THR A 151 9.15 4.26 25.74
C THR A 151 10.07 3.23 25.08
N VAL A 152 10.56 3.54 23.88
CA VAL A 152 11.62 2.75 23.23
C VAL A 152 12.92 2.98 23.98
N SER A 153 13.29 2.01 24.83
CA SER A 153 14.61 1.91 25.43
C SER A 153 15.63 1.44 24.39
N ARG A 154 16.77 2.12 24.33
CA ARG A 154 17.87 1.95 23.36
C ARG A 154 18.63 0.61 23.47
N SER A 155 18.13 -0.34 24.25
CA SER A 155 18.74 -1.65 24.50
C SER A 155 18.46 -2.69 23.41
N ASP A 156 17.42 -2.50 22.59
CA ASP A 156 16.97 -3.52 21.62
C ASP A 156 17.40 -3.25 20.16
N ILE A 157 18.22 -2.22 19.93
CA ILE A 157 18.76 -1.91 18.59
C ILE A 157 20.10 -2.63 18.41
N PRO A 158 20.21 -3.61 17.49
CA PRO A 158 21.47 -4.27 17.17
C PRO A 158 22.54 -3.22 16.83
N GLU A 159 23.75 -3.36 17.37
CA GLU A 159 24.85 -2.41 17.13
C GLU A 159 25.13 -2.17 15.64
N SER A 160 24.80 -3.14 14.78
CA SER A 160 24.93 -3.05 13.32
C SER A 160 23.96 -2.09 12.61
N GLU A 161 22.87 -1.68 13.26
CA GLU A 161 21.84 -0.80 12.68
C GLU A 161 21.88 0.62 13.26
N ARG A 162 22.77 0.87 14.21
CA ARG A 162 22.96 2.17 14.84
C ARG A 162 23.66 3.11 13.82
N GLY A 163 22.95 4.15 13.37
CA GLY A 163 23.49 5.17 12.44
C GLY A 163 23.01 5.07 10.98
N VAL A 164 22.40 3.97 10.54
CA VAL A 164 22.00 3.79 9.11
C VAL A 164 20.76 4.63 8.74
N PHE A 165 19.96 5.04 9.73
CA PHE A 165 18.72 5.80 9.53
C PHE A 165 18.66 7.11 10.34
N ASP A 166 19.82 7.58 10.81
CA ASP A 166 19.91 8.78 11.61
C ASP A 166 19.64 9.99 10.72
N THR A 167 18.39 10.46 10.76
CA THR A 167 17.92 11.61 9.98
C THR A 167 17.54 12.75 10.92
N LEU A 168 17.70 13.98 10.46
CA LEU A 168 17.31 15.16 11.24
C LEU A 168 15.81 15.13 11.61
N THR A 169 14.97 14.55 10.76
CA THR A 169 13.54 14.35 11.01
C THR A 169 13.30 13.46 12.22
N LEU A 170 14.11 12.41 12.39
CA LEU A 170 14.06 11.52 13.54
C LEU A 170 14.48 12.25 14.83
N ALA A 171 15.58 13.01 14.78
CA ALA A 171 16.01 13.82 15.92
C ALA A 171 14.93 14.84 16.36
N LYS A 172 14.29 15.51 15.38
CA LYS A 172 13.19 16.47 15.63
C LYS A 172 11.96 15.79 16.24
N LEU A 173 11.64 14.58 15.80
CA LEU A 173 10.54 13.80 16.37
C LEU A 173 10.78 13.46 17.84
N TYR A 174 12.00 12.99 18.17
CA TYR A 174 12.37 12.70 19.56
C TYR A 174 12.34 13.94 20.45
N MET A 175 12.79 15.10 19.93
CA MET A 175 12.71 16.36 20.68
C MET A 175 11.27 16.77 20.96
N LYS A 176 10.35 16.59 20.00
CA LYS A 176 8.92 16.84 20.19
C LYS A 176 8.29 15.90 21.23
N GLN A 177 8.84 14.70 21.38
CA GLN A 177 8.45 13.71 22.38
C GLN A 177 9.14 13.91 23.73
N GLY A 178 9.97 14.95 23.90
CA GLY A 178 10.67 15.24 25.15
C GLY A 178 11.95 14.43 25.37
N HIS A 179 12.35 13.58 24.43
CA HIS A 179 13.55 12.74 24.52
C HIS A 179 14.80 13.47 24.03
N ALA A 180 15.20 14.53 24.74
CA ALA A 180 16.32 15.40 24.37
C ALA A 180 17.67 14.65 24.27
N LYS A 181 17.90 13.63 25.12
CA LYS A 181 19.12 12.80 25.08
C LYS A 181 19.24 12.01 23.78
N LEU A 182 18.15 11.37 23.33
CA LEU A 182 18.12 10.59 22.09
C LEU A 182 18.27 11.50 20.85
N ALA A 183 17.59 12.66 20.85
CA ALA A 183 17.72 13.65 19.80
C ALA A 183 19.18 14.14 19.66
N ARG A 184 19.88 14.35 20.78
CA ARG A 184 21.29 14.73 20.82
C ARG A 184 22.18 13.64 20.20
N GLU A 185 21.99 12.39 20.61
CA GLU A 185 22.79 11.26 20.11
C GLU A 185 22.65 11.06 18.59
N ILE A 186 21.44 11.22 18.06
CA ILE A 186 21.18 11.12 16.61
C ILE A 186 21.86 12.28 15.87
N CYS A 187 21.78 13.51 16.39
CA CYS A 187 22.49 14.64 15.79
C CYS A 187 24.01 14.49 15.83
N SER A 188 24.57 13.92 16.89
CA SER A 188 26.00 13.60 16.96
C SER A 188 26.38 12.57 15.90
N SER A 189 25.60 11.50 15.73
CA SER A 189 25.88 10.49 14.70
C SER A 189 25.78 11.05 13.28
N ILE A 190 24.82 11.95 13.00
CA ILE A 190 24.74 12.66 11.71
C ILE A 190 25.97 13.53 11.46
N LEU A 191 26.53 14.17 12.48
CA LEU A 191 27.73 15.00 12.33
C LEU A 191 29.02 14.18 12.25
N GLU A 192 29.02 12.95 12.76
CA GLU A 192 30.11 11.99 12.55
C GLU A 192 30.17 11.54 11.08
N THR A 193 29.02 11.34 10.44
CA THR A 193 28.93 10.95 9.02
C THR A 193 29.03 12.14 8.07
N GLU A 194 28.40 13.27 8.43
CA GLU A 194 28.34 14.50 7.64
C GLU A 194 28.70 15.74 8.49
N PRO A 195 30.00 16.03 8.70
CA PRO A 195 30.45 17.14 9.55
C PRO A 195 29.99 18.53 9.09
N GLN A 196 29.62 18.66 7.82
CA GLN A 196 29.15 19.90 7.18
C GLN A 196 27.61 20.05 7.20
N HIS A 197 26.88 19.16 7.87
CA HIS A 197 25.43 19.21 7.93
C HIS A 197 24.93 20.32 8.87
N GLU A 198 24.83 21.55 8.34
CA GLU A 198 24.50 22.78 9.09
C GLU A 198 23.24 22.66 9.95
N LEU A 199 22.19 22.02 9.43
CA LEU A 199 20.91 21.87 10.12
C LEU A 199 20.98 20.91 11.33
N ALA A 200 21.92 19.97 11.32
CA ALA A 200 22.11 19.04 12.44
C ALA A 200 22.94 19.71 13.53
N LEU A 201 23.95 20.49 13.13
CA LEU A 201 24.74 21.31 14.04
C LEU A 201 23.90 22.38 14.74
N SER A 202 23.06 23.10 13.98
CA SER A 202 22.16 24.11 14.55
C SER A 202 21.18 23.49 15.55
N PHE A 203 20.63 22.31 15.21
CA PHE A 203 19.68 21.62 16.06
C PHE A 203 20.33 21.04 17.32
N LEU A 204 21.56 20.52 17.20
CA LEU A 204 22.36 20.06 18.34
C LEU A 204 22.65 21.20 19.33
N ASN A 205 23.02 22.38 18.81
CA ASN A 205 23.22 23.58 19.63
C ASN A 205 21.92 24.02 20.32
N GLU A 206 20.78 23.95 19.62
CA GLU A 206 19.47 24.24 20.20
C GLU A 206 19.14 23.28 21.35
N ILE A 207 19.36 21.98 21.18
CA ILE A 207 19.16 20.96 22.22
C ILE A 207 20.05 21.23 23.43
N ASN A 208 21.32 21.61 23.21
CA ASN A 208 22.26 21.90 24.30
C ASN A 208 21.95 23.22 25.03
N SER A 209 21.23 24.14 24.39
CA SER A 209 20.83 25.41 24.99
C SER A 209 19.61 25.31 25.93
N LYS A 210 18.83 24.23 25.87
CA LYS A 210 17.65 24.00 26.71
C LYS A 210 18.01 23.11 27.91
N PRO A 211 18.03 23.62 29.16
CA PRO A 211 18.33 22.80 30.32
C PRO A 211 17.22 21.75 30.55
N GLU A 212 17.63 20.51 30.87
CA GLU A 212 16.73 19.41 31.22
C GLU A 212 15.84 19.84 32.40
N SER A 213 14.54 20.06 32.16
CA SER A 213 13.57 20.25 33.24
C SER A 213 13.40 18.92 33.95
N THR A 214 14.19 18.72 35.00
CA THR A 214 13.99 17.65 35.97
C THR A 214 12.65 17.86 36.66
N HIS A 215 11.58 17.21 36.18
CA HIS A 215 10.37 17.06 36.96
C HIS A 215 10.55 15.86 37.90
N ARG A 216 10.55 16.21 39.19
CA ARG A 216 10.47 15.33 40.37
C ARG A 216 9.15 14.57 40.42
#